data_AF-A0A662WQ38-F1
#
_entry.id   AF-A0A662WQ38-F1
#
_cell.length_a   1.000
_cell.length_b   1.000
_cell.length_c   1.000
_cell.angle_alpha   90.00
_cell.angle_beta   90.00
_cell.angle_gamma   90.00
#
_symmetry.space_group_name_H-M   'P 1'
#
loop_
_entity.id
_entity.type
_entity.pdbx_description
1 polymer ?
#
loop_
_entity_poly.entity_id
_entity_poly.type
_entity_poly.pdbx_seq_one_letter_code
_entity_poly.pdbx_strand_id
1 'polypeptide(L)'
;MSDLAKLAAAVTVGAALGATVKSVWGLARIEVISSLIGAPEKPALKLYVYDHCPFCARARVILGLKKVPHELVFLANHDEATPIGLVGSKQAPILQLPSGKAFAESMDIVRYVDENYGGPSILAPASGREDIKKWIQDSAHVFHVLYHPRAHAAPFA
;
A
#
# COMPACT_ATOMS: atom_id res chain seq x y z
N MET A 1 -45.03 -19.27 30.25
CA MET A 1 -45.04 -18.66 31.59
C MET A 1 -43.71 -19.00 32.25
N SER A 2 -42.63 -18.29 31.91
CA SER A 2 -42.18 -17.04 32.55
C SER A 2 -41.30 -17.31 33.78
N ASP A 3 -40.05 -17.73 33.55
CA ASP A 3 -38.98 -17.65 34.57
C ASP A 3 -38.15 -16.35 34.46
N LEU A 4 -38.66 -15.38 33.68
CA LEU A 4 -38.32 -13.95 33.81
C LEU A 4 -38.66 -13.40 35.21
N ALA A 5 -39.50 -14.10 35.97
CA ALA A 5 -39.85 -13.74 37.34
C ALA A 5 -38.75 -14.06 38.39
N LYS A 6 -37.72 -14.85 38.04
CA LYS A 6 -36.61 -15.15 38.97
C LYS A 6 -35.44 -14.16 38.85
N LEU A 7 -35.44 -13.29 37.85
CA LEU A 7 -34.41 -12.25 37.66
C LEU A 7 -34.72 -10.92 38.35
N ALA A 8 -35.92 -10.76 38.93
CA ALA A 8 -36.37 -9.49 39.50
C ALA A 8 -36.12 -9.32 41.01
N ALA A 9 -35.51 -10.30 41.70
CA ALA A 9 -35.37 -10.28 43.16
C ALA A 9 -34.00 -9.86 43.71
N ALA A 10 -33.07 -9.36 42.87
CA ALA A 10 -31.74 -8.94 43.33
C ALA A 10 -31.37 -7.48 43.00
N VAL A 11 -32.37 -6.65 42.67
CA VAL A 11 -32.20 -5.20 42.45
C VAL A 11 -32.99 -4.47 43.52
N THR A 12 -32.47 -4.35 44.76
CA THR A 12 -32.97 -3.30 45.67
C THR A 12 -32.11 -2.91 46.89
N VAL A 13 -30.90 -3.42 47.13
CA VAL A 13 -30.09 -2.87 48.26
C VAL A 13 -28.61 -2.86 47.90
N GLY A 14 -28.02 -1.67 47.80
CA GLY A 14 -26.56 -1.54 47.70
C GLY A 14 -26.03 -0.36 46.90
N ALA A 15 -26.62 0.84 47.01
CA ALA A 15 -25.91 2.06 46.68
C ALA A 15 -24.81 2.29 47.74
N ALA A 16 -23.60 1.77 47.50
CA ALA A 16 -22.31 2.21 48.04
C ALA A 16 -21.27 1.10 47.86
N LEU A 17 -20.46 1.20 46.81
CA LEU A 17 -19.07 0.74 46.67
C LEU A 17 -18.73 0.72 45.18
N GLY A 18 -18.63 1.93 44.63
CA GLY A 18 -17.93 2.13 43.37
C GLY A 18 -16.46 1.74 43.52
N ALA A 19 -15.89 1.22 42.43
CA ALA A 19 -14.47 0.94 42.24
C ALA A 19 -13.90 -0.21 43.09
N THR A 20 -14.11 -1.46 42.67
CA THR A 20 -13.05 -2.48 42.51
C THR A 20 -13.65 -3.81 42.03
N VAL A 21 -14.12 -3.86 40.79
CA VAL A 21 -14.15 -5.12 40.04
C VAL A 21 -13.39 -4.86 38.75
N LYS A 22 -12.06 -4.71 38.86
CA LYS A 22 -11.18 -4.97 37.73
C LYS A 22 -11.29 -6.46 37.46
N SER A 23 -12.32 -6.83 36.71
CA SER A 23 -12.60 -8.19 36.30
C SER A 23 -11.35 -8.73 35.61
N VAL A 24 -10.76 -9.78 36.17
CA VAL A 24 -9.72 -10.61 35.54
C VAL A 24 -10.15 -11.04 34.12
N TRP A 25 -11.47 -11.15 33.89
CA TRP A 25 -12.10 -11.36 32.59
C TRP A 25 -11.89 -10.26 31.55
N GLY A 26 -11.66 -9.01 31.97
CA GLY A 26 -11.44 -7.88 31.07
C GLY A 26 -10.03 -7.87 30.48
N LEU A 27 -9.02 -8.24 31.28
CA LEU A 27 -7.63 -8.29 30.85
C LEU A 27 -7.35 -9.50 29.95
N ALA A 28 -7.88 -10.67 30.31
CA ALA A 28 -7.77 -11.87 29.47
C ALA A 28 -8.47 -11.69 28.10
N ARG A 29 -9.56 -10.93 28.03
CA ARG A 29 -10.20 -10.57 26.75
C ARG A 29 -9.37 -9.62 25.90
N ILE A 30 -8.64 -8.69 26.51
CA ILE A 30 -7.79 -7.74 25.77
C ILE A 30 -6.57 -8.46 25.18
N GLU A 31 -5.92 -9.37 25.91
CA GLU A 31 -4.82 -10.19 25.36
C GLU A 31 -5.28 -11.13 24.24
N VAL A 32 -6.44 -11.77 24.40
CA VAL A 32 -7.01 -12.63 23.34
C VAL A 32 -7.38 -11.81 22.11
N ILE A 33 -7.96 -10.60 22.26
CA ILE A 33 -8.25 -9.71 21.12
C ILE A 33 -6.96 -9.23 20.46
N SER A 34 -5.92 -8.87 21.22
CA SER A 34 -4.61 -8.48 20.69
C SER A 34 -3.87 -9.64 20.02
N SER A 35 -4.16 -10.89 20.37
CA SER A 35 -3.62 -12.07 19.68
C SER A 35 -4.41 -12.44 18.42
N LEU A 36 -5.69 -12.05 18.34
CA LEU A 36 -6.54 -12.20 17.16
C LEU A 36 -6.32 -11.07 16.13
N ILE A 37 -5.93 -9.88 16.61
CA ILE A 37 -5.44 -8.77 15.80
C ILE A 37 -3.92 -8.96 15.71
N GLY A 38 -3.48 -9.76 14.73
CA GLY A 38 -2.07 -10.13 14.58
C GLY A 38 -1.08 -8.97 14.79
N ALA A 39 0.05 -9.30 15.43
CA ALA A 39 1.25 -8.47 15.52
C ALA A 39 1.58 -7.82 14.16
N PRO A 40 2.24 -6.63 14.15
CA PRO A 40 2.43 -5.82 12.94
C PRO A 40 2.90 -6.69 11.79
N GLU A 41 2.04 -6.75 10.77
CA GLU A 41 2.31 -7.38 9.49
C GLU A 41 3.69 -6.87 9.02
N LYS A 42 4.57 -7.81 8.61
CA LYS A 42 5.87 -7.54 7.97
C LYS A 42 5.80 -6.23 7.19
N PRO A 43 6.77 -5.29 7.31
CA PRO A 43 6.59 -3.96 6.76
C PRO A 43 6.24 -4.08 5.29
N ALA A 44 5.05 -3.61 4.94
CA ALA A 44 4.51 -3.75 3.61
C ALA A 44 5.53 -3.21 2.61
N LEU A 45 5.68 -3.92 1.49
CA LEU A 45 6.41 -3.42 0.34
C LEU A 45 5.90 -2.00 0.03
N LYS A 46 6.79 -1.01 -0.09
CA LYS A 46 6.37 0.37 -0.37
C LYS A 46 6.68 0.71 -1.82
N LEU A 47 5.72 1.33 -2.49
CA LEU A 47 5.92 1.90 -3.82
C LEU A 47 5.71 3.41 -3.75
N TYR A 48 6.78 4.16 -3.95
CA TYR A 48 6.76 5.62 -4.03
C TYR A 48 6.46 6.04 -5.48
N VAL A 49 5.45 6.88 -5.66
CA VAL A 49 4.93 7.25 -6.99
C VAL A 49 4.58 8.73 -7.09
N TYR A 50 4.58 9.24 -8.31
CA TYR A 50 3.73 10.35 -8.71
C TYR A 50 2.51 9.78 -9.44
N ASP A 51 1.31 10.25 -9.13
CA ASP A 51 0.09 9.70 -9.74
C ASP A 51 0.06 9.90 -11.26
N HIS A 52 0.62 11.03 -11.72
CA HIS A 52 0.73 11.40 -13.12
C HIS A 52 1.90 10.68 -13.85
N CYS A 53 2.74 9.89 -13.17
CA CYS A 53 3.92 9.33 -13.82
C CYS A 53 3.61 8.03 -14.58
N PRO A 54 3.85 7.95 -15.91
CA PRO A 54 3.57 6.75 -16.70
C PRO A 54 4.50 5.58 -16.33
N PHE A 55 5.70 5.87 -15.82
CA PHE A 55 6.62 4.85 -15.32
C PHE A 55 6.12 4.25 -14.00
N CYS A 56 5.51 5.07 -13.14
CA CYS A 56 4.88 4.60 -11.90
C CYS A 56 3.67 3.70 -12.19
N ALA A 57 2.92 4.01 -13.25
CA ALA A 57 1.82 3.15 -13.69
C ALA A 57 2.28 1.72 -14.02
N ARG A 58 3.45 1.54 -14.65
CA ARG A 58 4.01 0.20 -14.93
C ARG A 58 4.21 -0.64 -13.66
N ALA A 59 4.82 -0.03 -12.63
CA ALA A 59 5.03 -0.70 -11.35
C ALA A 59 3.71 -1.03 -10.64
N ARG A 60 2.72 -0.13 -10.69
CA ARG A 60 1.38 -0.37 -10.14
C ARG A 60 0.65 -1.51 -10.85
N VAL A 61 0.77 -1.59 -12.17
CA VAL A 61 0.13 -2.65 -12.97
C VAL A 61 0.61 -4.03 -12.54
N ILE A 62 1.92 -4.25 -12.40
CA ILE A 62 2.41 -5.59 -12.01
C ILE A 62 1.98 -5.96 -10.59
N LEU A 63 2.02 -5.02 -9.64
CA LEU A 63 1.61 -5.27 -8.26
C LEU A 63 0.12 -5.62 -8.18
N GLY A 64 -0.70 -4.94 -8.98
CA GLY A 64 -2.13 -5.22 -9.11
C GLY A 64 -2.41 -6.57 -9.76
N LEU A 65 -1.77 -6.88 -10.90
CA LEU A 65 -1.94 -8.17 -11.59
C LEU A 65 -1.57 -9.36 -10.70
N LYS A 66 -0.53 -9.21 -9.89
CA LYS A 66 -0.05 -10.25 -8.96
C LYS A 66 -0.69 -10.19 -7.58
N LYS A 67 -1.63 -9.25 -7.35
CA LYS A 67 -2.34 -9.04 -6.07
C LYS A 67 -1.38 -8.93 -4.87
N VAL A 68 -0.25 -8.25 -5.07
CA VAL A 68 0.77 -8.08 -4.03
C VAL A 68 0.33 -6.98 -3.08
N PRO A 69 0.17 -7.24 -1.76
CA PRO A 69 -0.13 -6.20 -0.79
C PRO A 69 1.07 -5.26 -0.67
N HIS A 70 0.81 -3.96 -0.76
CA HIS A 70 1.83 -2.92 -0.71
C HIS A 70 1.25 -1.59 -0.23
N GLU A 71 2.10 -0.77 0.37
CA GLU A 71 1.82 0.62 0.68
C GLU A 71 2.13 1.47 -0.55
N LEU A 72 1.13 2.21 -1.04
CA LEU A 72 1.31 3.16 -2.13
C LEU A 72 1.54 4.55 -1.54
N VAL A 73 2.75 5.09 -1.73
CA VAL A 73 3.15 6.38 -1.19
C VAL A 73 3.20 7.42 -2.31
N PHE A 74 2.33 8.41 -2.26
CA PHE A 74 2.33 9.52 -3.21
C PHE A 74 3.35 10.57 -2.77
N LEU A 75 4.34 10.82 -3.62
CA LEU A 75 5.32 11.87 -3.42
C LEU A 75 4.78 13.21 -3.92
N ALA A 76 5.07 14.30 -3.21
CA ALA A 76 4.87 15.64 -3.75
C ALA A 76 5.90 15.91 -4.85
N ASN A 77 5.51 16.54 -5.96
CA ASN A 77 6.42 16.72 -7.10
C ASN A 77 7.65 17.58 -6.77
N HIS A 78 7.55 18.48 -5.80
CA HIS A 78 8.64 19.32 -5.32
C HIS A 78 9.52 18.65 -4.24
N ASP A 79 9.14 17.47 -3.75
CA ASP A 79 9.95 16.72 -2.79
C ASP A 79 11.13 16.06 -3.50
N GLU A 80 12.31 16.64 -3.31
CA GLU A 80 13.56 16.05 -3.78
C GLU A 80 14.24 15.20 -2.71
N ALA A 81 14.03 15.55 -1.43
CA ALA A 81 14.75 14.96 -0.32
C ALA A 81 14.44 13.48 -0.16
N THR A 82 13.17 13.08 -0.27
CA THR A 82 12.75 11.69 -0.13
C THR A 82 13.33 10.79 -1.23
N PRO A 83 13.11 11.04 -2.53
CA PRO A 83 13.65 10.16 -3.58
C PRO A 83 15.19 10.16 -3.61
N ILE A 84 15.83 11.32 -3.39
CA ILE A 84 17.31 11.39 -3.31
C ILE A 84 17.82 10.58 -2.11
N GLY A 85 17.16 10.65 -0.95
CA GLY A 85 17.53 9.87 0.23
C GLY A 85 17.38 8.36 0.04
N LEU A 86 16.44 7.92 -0.81
CA LEU A 86 16.18 6.50 -1.06
C LEU A 86 17.10 5.89 -2.14
N VAL A 87 17.29 6.60 -3.26
CA VAL A 87 17.96 6.05 -4.46
C VAL A 87 19.04 6.96 -5.04
N GLY A 88 19.35 8.09 -4.39
CA GLY A 88 20.43 9.00 -4.80
C GLY A 88 20.06 9.99 -5.91
N SER A 89 18.84 9.96 -6.43
CA SER A 89 18.38 10.88 -7.48
C SER A 89 16.87 11.14 -7.38
N LYS A 90 16.43 12.30 -7.89
CA LYS A 90 15.02 12.70 -7.92
C LYS A 90 14.28 11.96 -9.03
N GLN A 91 13.79 10.76 -8.74
CA GLN A 91 13.06 9.93 -9.68
C GLN A 91 11.98 9.08 -9.01
N ALA A 92 11.02 8.63 -9.82
CA ALA A 92 9.98 7.69 -9.43
C ALA A 92 9.62 6.82 -10.66
N PRO A 93 9.18 5.56 -10.49
CA PRO A 93 8.87 4.90 -9.22
C PRO A 93 10.10 4.46 -8.42
N ILE A 94 9.92 4.31 -7.11
CA ILE A 94 10.89 3.67 -6.21
C ILE A 94 10.19 2.54 -5.46
N LEU A 95 10.75 1.34 -5.52
CA LEU A 95 10.31 0.23 -4.71
C LEU A 95 11.21 0.11 -3.48
N GLN A 96 10.61 0.12 -2.29
CA GLN A 96 11.30 -0.15 -1.04
C GLN A 96 10.83 -1.49 -0.47
N LEU A 97 11.80 -2.36 -0.22
CA LEU A 97 11.58 -3.67 0.37
C LEU A 97 11.39 -3.57 1.89
N PRO A 98 10.79 -4.59 2.52
CA PRO A 98 10.69 -4.68 3.98
C PRO A 98 12.04 -4.57 4.71
N SER A 99 13.15 -4.91 4.03
CA SER A 99 14.52 -4.79 4.55
C SER A 99 15.05 -3.35 4.59
N GLY A 100 14.30 -2.38 4.06
CA GLY A 100 14.72 -0.99 3.90
C GLY A 100 15.48 -0.72 2.59
N LYS A 101 15.95 -1.76 1.88
CA LYS A 101 16.58 -1.60 0.56
C LYS A 101 15.58 -1.00 -0.43
N ALA A 102 15.98 0.09 -1.08
CA ALA A 102 15.20 0.73 -2.13
C ALA A 102 15.93 0.65 -3.48
N PHE A 103 15.16 0.59 -4.56
CA PHE A 103 15.69 0.69 -5.92
C PHE A 103 14.66 1.31 -6.87
N ALA A 104 15.19 1.94 -7.92
CA ALA A 104 14.41 2.63 -8.95
C ALA A 104 14.31 1.79 -10.23
N GLU A 105 14.04 2.43 -11.36
CA GLU A 105 13.82 1.84 -12.68
C GLU A 105 12.55 1.00 -12.80
N SER A 106 11.55 1.56 -13.48
CA SER A 106 10.21 0.95 -13.59
C SER A 106 10.21 -0.49 -14.13
N MET A 107 11.07 -0.79 -15.11
CA MET A 107 11.11 -2.14 -15.71
C MET A 107 11.85 -3.15 -14.82
N ASP A 108 12.83 -2.70 -14.03
CA ASP A 108 13.52 -3.56 -13.08
C ASP A 108 12.61 -3.87 -11.89
N ILE A 109 11.83 -2.88 -11.43
CA ILE A 109 10.75 -3.09 -10.46
C ILE A 109 9.73 -4.10 -10.99
N VAL A 110 9.29 -3.96 -12.25
CA VAL A 110 8.33 -4.89 -12.86
C VAL A 110 8.87 -6.32 -12.86
N ARG A 111 10.10 -6.51 -13.33
CA ARG A 111 10.75 -7.82 -13.37
C ARG A 111 10.91 -8.40 -11.96
N TYR A 112 11.41 -7.61 -11.03
CA TYR A 112 11.64 -8.05 -9.66
C TYR A 112 10.35 -8.49 -8.97
N VAL A 113 9.27 -7.70 -9.08
CA VAL A 113 7.97 -8.07 -8.52
C VAL A 113 7.44 -9.35 -9.17
N ASP A 114 7.56 -9.48 -10.48
CA ASP A 114 7.08 -10.67 -11.18
C ASP A 114 7.86 -11.94 -10.82
N GLU A 115 9.14 -11.84 -10.52
CA GLU A 115 9.96 -12.99 -10.14
C GLU A 115 9.83 -13.36 -8.65
N ASN A 116 9.56 -12.39 -7.77
CA ASN A 116 9.71 -12.58 -6.32
C ASN A 116 8.40 -12.51 -5.50
N TYR A 117 7.30 -12.01 -6.07
CA TYR A 117 6.06 -11.77 -5.33
C TYR A 117 4.83 -12.29 -6.08
N GLY A 118 3.77 -12.63 -5.33
CA GLY A 118 2.45 -12.95 -5.90
C GLY A 118 2.39 -14.24 -6.72
N GLY A 119 3.23 -15.22 -6.39
CA GLY A 119 3.26 -16.53 -7.05
C GLY A 119 4.15 -16.58 -8.30
N PRO A 120 3.95 -17.56 -9.20
CA PRO A 120 4.76 -17.74 -10.41
C PRO A 120 4.79 -16.47 -11.27
N SER A 121 5.86 -16.31 -12.05
CA SER A 121 5.97 -15.23 -13.03
C SER A 121 4.85 -15.35 -14.07
N ILE A 122 4.22 -14.21 -14.39
CA ILE A 122 3.10 -14.13 -15.35
C ILE A 122 3.49 -13.43 -16.65
N LEU A 123 4.61 -12.71 -16.67
CA LEU A 123 5.03 -11.97 -17.85
C LEU A 123 5.81 -12.88 -18.81
N ALA A 124 5.35 -12.96 -20.04
CA ALA A 124 6.12 -13.59 -21.11
C ALA A 124 7.37 -12.76 -21.44
N PRO A 125 8.40 -13.37 -22.05
CA PRO A 125 9.54 -12.64 -22.59
C PRO A 125 9.11 -11.52 -23.55
N ALA A 126 9.96 -10.51 -23.70
CA ALA A 126 9.71 -9.41 -24.62
C ALA A 126 9.44 -9.93 -26.04
N SER A 127 8.34 -9.47 -26.64
CA SER A 127 7.88 -9.97 -27.95
C SER A 127 8.76 -9.56 -29.13
N GLY A 128 9.73 -8.65 -28.93
CA GLY A 128 10.57 -8.11 -30.00
C GLY A 128 9.80 -7.29 -31.05
N ARG A 129 8.58 -6.86 -30.74
CA ARG A 129 7.70 -6.08 -31.63
C ARG A 129 8.22 -4.65 -31.82
N GLU A 130 9.14 -4.48 -32.77
CA GLU A 130 9.73 -3.18 -33.09
C GLU A 130 8.70 -2.16 -33.62
N ASP A 131 7.60 -2.62 -34.23
CA ASP A 131 6.49 -1.78 -34.67
C ASP A 131 5.78 -1.08 -33.50
N ILE A 132 5.53 -1.80 -32.40
CA ILE A 132 4.93 -1.23 -31.19
C ILE A 132 5.91 -0.28 -30.50
N LYS A 133 7.19 -0.66 -30.42
CA LYS A 133 8.24 0.19 -29.86
C LYS A 133 8.35 1.50 -30.65
N LYS A 134 8.34 1.43 -31.97
CA LYS A 134 8.32 2.60 -32.86
C LYS A 134 7.06 3.44 -32.65
N TRP A 135 5.88 2.83 -32.58
CA TRP A 135 4.64 3.55 -32.34
C TRP A 135 4.64 4.32 -31.01
N ILE A 136 5.17 3.71 -29.93
CA ILE A 136 5.35 4.38 -28.63
C ILE A 136 6.29 5.58 -28.76
N GLN A 137 7.41 5.43 -29.49
CA GLN A 137 8.36 6.51 -29.73
C GLN A 137 7.74 7.66 -30.52
N ASP A 138 7.06 7.34 -31.63
CA ASP A 138 6.43 8.32 -32.51
C ASP A 138 5.29 9.07 -31.77
N SER A 139 4.58 8.40 -30.86
CA SER A 139 3.51 8.99 -30.06
C SER A 139 4.00 9.80 -28.84
N ALA A 140 5.28 9.73 -28.48
CA ALA A 140 5.82 10.37 -27.28
C ALA A 140 5.67 11.90 -27.32
N HIS A 141 5.70 12.52 -28.52
CA HIS A 141 5.47 13.96 -28.66
C HIS A 141 4.10 14.39 -28.12
N VAL A 142 3.07 13.57 -28.34
CA VAL A 142 1.70 13.83 -27.87
C VAL A 142 1.64 13.90 -26.35
N PHE A 143 2.45 13.09 -25.67
CA PHE A 143 2.58 13.14 -24.21
C PHE A 143 3.10 14.51 -23.74
N HIS A 144 4.03 15.13 -24.47
CA HIS A 144 4.57 16.42 -24.06
C HIS A 144 3.59 17.57 -24.28
N VAL A 145 2.87 17.57 -25.41
CA VAL A 145 2.03 18.71 -25.81
C VAL A 145 0.59 18.63 -25.30
N LEU A 146 0.06 17.42 -25.09
CA LEU A 146 -1.29 17.24 -24.55
C LEU A 146 -1.27 16.94 -23.06
N TYR A 147 -0.42 16.00 -22.62
CA TYR A 147 -0.53 15.48 -21.28
C TYR A 147 0.09 16.41 -20.23
N HIS A 148 1.33 16.87 -20.40
CA HIS A 148 1.99 17.71 -19.37
C HIS A 148 1.23 18.98 -18.97
N PRO A 149 0.66 19.78 -19.91
CA PRO A 149 -0.10 20.97 -19.51
C PRO A 149 -1.36 20.63 -18.71
N ARG A 150 -2.04 19.52 -19.06
CA ARG A 150 -3.22 19.05 -18.33
C ARG A 150 -2.87 18.52 -16.95
N ALA A 151 -1.75 17.81 -16.84
CA ALA A 151 -1.23 17.35 -15.56
C ALA A 151 -0.91 18.55 -14.65
N HIS A 152 -0.21 19.58 -15.15
CA HIS A 152 0.07 20.79 -14.36
C HIS A 152 -1.17 21.61 -13.99
N ALA A 153 -2.19 21.61 -14.85
CA ALA A 153 -3.45 22.30 -14.56
C ALA A 153 -4.39 21.49 -13.65
N ALA A 154 -4.05 20.24 -13.33
CA ALA A 154 -4.89 19.41 -12.48
C ALA A 154 -4.89 19.94 -11.04
N PRO A 155 -6.06 19.93 -10.35
CA PRO A 155 -6.20 20.54 -9.01
C PRO A 155 -5.38 19.89 -7.89
N PHE A 156 -4.61 18.83 -8.19
CA PHE A 156 -3.85 18.04 -7.22
C PHE A 156 -2.41 17.71 -7.69
N ALA A 157 -1.88 18.43 -8.68
CA ALA A 157 -0.52 18.23 -9.21
C ALA A 157 0.54 19.11 -8.54
#